data_AF-A0A813L4U8-F1
#
_entry.id   AF-A0A813L4U8-F1
#
_cell.length_a   1.000
_cell.length_b   1.000
_cell.length_c   1.000
_cell.angle_alpha   90.00
_cell.angle_beta   90.00
_cell.angle_gamma   90.00
#
_symmetry.space_group_name_H-M   'P 1'
#
loop_
_entity.id
_entity.type
_entity.pdbx_description
1 polymer ?
#
loop_
_entity_poly.entity_id
_entity_poly.type
_entity_poly.pdbx_seq_one_letter_code
_entity_poly.pdbx_strand_id
1 'polypeptide(L)'
;MAVAAKPRGLEALRIADALEALPSSEIPDEVEAALLSLGFPTLRAVRKIKVSFHATYLLDFDGPVPSASSSSSERAVLQLIGSELGDKSLFHTARPISASSIARATALAQEAGVSVPNILATGLVEEFGGLEAIPFVIYEFIQTQTVEDEVIAPEGEWRRIYGALRQQLESRSLADVDTEPLPRFEDCFAFVAHLAQLAEEAKATELVEALSKMESKLRQDNIQAVPPTLIHQDLNDGNILCSP
;
A
#
# COMPACT_ATOMS: atom_id res chain seq x y z
N MET A 1 13.01 22.66 -14.30
CA MET A 1 14.16 22.00 -13.66
C MET A 1 14.33 20.65 -14.32
N ALA A 2 15.51 20.36 -14.85
CA ALA A 2 15.79 19.10 -15.54
C ALA A 2 15.96 17.98 -14.50
N VAL A 3 15.11 16.96 -14.57
CA VAL A 3 15.26 15.72 -13.81
C VAL A 3 16.38 14.93 -14.46
N ALA A 4 17.46 14.67 -13.72
CA ALA A 4 18.59 13.88 -14.19
C ALA A 4 18.11 12.45 -14.54
N ALA A 5 18.54 11.95 -15.69
CA ALA A 5 18.25 10.58 -16.11
C ALA A 5 18.98 9.59 -15.19
N LYS A 6 18.23 8.72 -14.50
CA LYS A 6 18.80 7.59 -13.73
C LYS A 6 19.35 6.53 -14.69
N PRO A 7 20.53 5.95 -14.40
CA PRO A 7 21.10 4.87 -15.21
C PRO A 7 20.29 3.57 -15.06
N ARG A 8 20.20 2.79 -16.14
CA ARG A 8 19.41 1.55 -16.21
C ARG A 8 20.23 0.32 -15.86
N GLY A 9 19.68 -0.52 -14.98
CA GLY A 9 19.99 -1.96 -14.87
C GLY A 9 20.75 -2.33 -13.59
N LEU A 10 20.15 -3.20 -12.76
CA LEU A 10 20.62 -3.82 -11.50
C LEU A 10 20.21 -3.17 -10.16
N GLU A 11 19.43 -2.09 -10.14
CA GLU A 11 19.10 -1.37 -8.89
C GLU A 11 17.93 -1.98 -8.09
N ALA A 12 17.02 -2.75 -8.72
CA ALA A 12 15.79 -3.25 -8.09
C ALA A 12 16.00 -4.34 -7.01
N LEU A 13 17.07 -5.15 -7.11
CA LEU A 13 17.41 -6.17 -6.11
C LEU A 13 18.04 -5.53 -4.86
N ARG A 14 18.74 -4.40 -5.02
CA ARG A 14 19.46 -3.75 -3.93
C ARG A 14 18.57 -3.06 -2.91
N ILE A 15 17.37 -2.60 -3.30
CA ILE A 15 16.49 -1.89 -2.35
C ILE A 15 15.95 -2.84 -1.29
N ALA A 16 15.52 -4.05 -1.64
CA ALA A 16 15.08 -5.02 -0.65
C ALA A 16 16.22 -5.35 0.33
N ASP A 17 17.40 -5.65 -0.20
CA ASP A 17 18.61 -5.91 0.60
C ASP A 17 18.98 -4.71 1.49
N ALA A 18 18.87 -3.48 0.98
CA ALA A 18 19.14 -2.25 1.73
C ALA A 18 18.10 -2.02 2.85
N LEU A 19 16.82 -2.27 2.58
CA LEU A 19 15.76 -2.23 3.59
C LEU A 19 15.94 -3.33 4.66
N GLU A 20 16.40 -4.51 4.25
CA GLU A 20 16.78 -5.59 5.16
C GLU A 20 17.97 -5.21 6.03
N ALA A 21 18.94 -4.48 5.48
CA ALA A 21 20.11 -3.99 6.19
C ALA A 21 19.81 -2.83 7.18
N LEU A 22 18.66 -2.17 7.07
CA LEU A 22 18.26 -1.14 8.04
C LEU A 22 18.24 -1.69 9.48
N PRO A 23 18.54 -0.87 10.50
CA PRO A 23 18.45 -1.28 11.90
C PRO A 23 17.14 -1.99 12.24
N SER A 24 17.20 -3.07 13.03
CA SER A 24 15.99 -3.84 13.40
C SER A 24 15.27 -3.27 14.63
N SER A 25 15.94 -2.43 15.41
CA SER A 25 15.50 -1.93 16.71
C SER A 25 15.57 -0.40 16.84
N GLU A 26 15.74 0.30 15.73
CA GLU A 26 15.86 1.76 15.68
C GLU A 26 15.00 2.30 14.54
N ILE A 27 14.57 3.55 14.66
CA ILE A 27 13.87 4.30 13.61
C ILE A 27 14.62 5.60 13.32
N PRO A 28 14.34 6.28 12.20
CA PRO A 28 14.93 7.58 11.90
C PRO A 28 14.49 8.68 12.88
N ASP A 29 15.39 9.62 13.18
CA ASP A 29 15.13 10.76 14.09
C ASP A 29 13.94 11.61 13.63
N GLU A 30 13.72 11.75 12.32
CA GLU A 30 12.60 12.50 11.75
C GLU A 30 11.26 11.84 12.07
N VAL A 31 11.23 10.50 12.16
CA VAL A 31 10.04 9.77 12.58
C VAL A 31 9.77 9.98 14.07
N GLU A 32 10.81 9.92 14.91
CA GLU A 32 10.68 10.23 16.34
C GLU A 32 10.18 11.66 16.57
N ALA A 33 10.76 12.64 15.86
CA ALA A 33 10.35 14.03 15.92
C ALA A 33 8.88 14.20 15.49
N ALA A 34 8.45 13.53 14.43
CA ALA A 34 7.05 13.54 13.99
C ALA A 34 6.11 12.96 15.06
N LEU A 35 6.44 11.81 15.66
CA LEU A 35 5.66 11.19 16.73
C LEU A 35 5.55 12.12 17.96
N LEU A 36 6.67 12.71 18.39
CA LEU A 36 6.69 13.66 19.51
C LEU A 36 5.83 14.90 19.22
N SER A 37 5.88 15.43 17.99
CA SER A 37 5.08 16.60 17.58
C SER A 37 3.57 16.33 17.60
N LEU A 38 3.17 15.07 17.43
CA LEU A 38 1.78 14.61 17.47
C LEU A 38 1.32 14.24 18.89
N GLY A 39 2.20 14.40 19.89
CA GLY A 39 1.90 14.11 21.29
C GLY A 39 1.94 12.63 21.65
N PHE A 40 2.67 11.81 20.88
CA PHE A 40 2.90 10.42 21.26
C PHE A 40 3.75 10.34 22.54
N PRO A 41 3.53 9.32 23.39
CA PRO A 41 4.40 9.05 24.52
C PRO A 41 5.82 8.67 24.07
N THR A 42 6.72 8.52 25.05
CA THR A 42 8.07 8.01 24.79
C THR A 42 8.01 6.61 24.17
N LEU A 43 8.86 6.40 23.17
CA LEU A 43 9.03 5.13 22.49
C LEU A 43 9.77 4.16 23.42
N ARG A 44 9.12 3.06 23.76
CA ARG A 44 9.64 2.01 24.65
C ARG A 44 10.46 0.99 23.88
N ALA A 45 9.96 0.57 22.71
CA ALA A 45 10.62 -0.41 21.88
C ALA A 45 10.26 -0.22 20.40
N VAL A 46 11.20 -0.62 19.55
CA VAL A 46 11.05 -0.70 18.11
C VAL A 46 11.39 -2.11 17.68
N ARG A 47 10.61 -2.64 16.75
CA ARG A 47 10.94 -3.90 16.09
C ARG A 47 10.57 -3.87 14.62
N LYS A 48 11.55 -4.09 13.74
CA LYS A 48 11.30 -4.39 12.33
C LYS A 48 10.61 -5.74 12.22
N ILE A 49 9.39 -5.77 11.71
CA ILE A 49 8.54 -6.96 11.64
C ILE A 49 8.51 -7.59 10.25
N LYS A 50 8.62 -6.77 9.19
CA LYS A 50 8.52 -7.27 7.81
C LYS A 50 9.33 -6.41 6.86
N VAL A 51 10.00 -7.05 5.90
CA VAL A 51 10.60 -6.39 4.75
C VAL A 51 10.09 -7.05 3.48
N SER A 52 9.67 -6.24 2.51
CA SER A 52 9.25 -6.73 1.18
C SER A 52 9.52 -5.67 0.09
N PHE A 53 8.57 -4.78 -0.15
CA PHE A 53 8.75 -3.52 -0.89
C PHE A 53 9.01 -2.34 0.04
N HIS A 54 8.66 -2.50 1.32
CA HIS A 54 8.77 -1.52 2.36
C HIS A 54 9.38 -2.20 3.60
N ALA A 55 10.03 -1.41 4.46
CA ALA A 55 10.38 -1.87 5.79
C ALA A 55 9.26 -1.48 6.75
N THR A 56 8.70 -2.46 7.46
CA THR A 56 7.60 -2.25 8.41
C THR A 56 8.11 -2.50 9.83
N TYR A 57 7.80 -1.57 10.72
CA TYR A 57 8.19 -1.59 12.13
C TYR A 57 6.96 -1.52 13.03
N LEU A 58 7.00 -2.28 14.10
CA LEU A 58 6.10 -2.12 15.23
C LEU A 58 6.74 -1.19 16.25
N LEU A 59 5.98 -0.18 16.67
CA LEU A 59 6.38 0.81 17.66
C LEU A 59 5.58 0.57 18.93
N ASP A 60 6.26 0.31 20.05
CA ASP A 60 5.67 0.20 21.38
C ASP A 60 5.99 1.46 22.19
N PHE A 61 5.00 2.02 22.86
CA PHE A 61 5.10 3.25 23.65
C PHE A 61 4.89 2.98 25.14
N ASP A 62 5.35 3.91 25.99
CA ASP A 62 5.16 3.84 27.45
C ASP A 62 3.74 4.24 27.92
N GLY A 63 2.86 4.58 26.97
CA GLY A 63 1.49 4.98 27.26
C GLY A 63 0.59 4.90 26.03
N PRO A 64 -0.68 5.29 26.16
CA PRO A 64 -1.63 5.23 25.06
C PRO A 64 -1.26 6.20 23.93
N VAL A 65 -1.33 5.73 22.70
CA VAL A 65 -1.09 6.56 21.52
C VAL A 65 -2.29 7.47 21.22
N PRO A 66 -2.07 8.68 20.70
CA PRO A 66 -3.14 9.51 20.16
C PRO A 66 -3.78 8.80 18.97
N SER A 67 -5.00 8.28 19.13
CA SER A 67 -5.78 7.68 18.05
C SER A 67 -7.17 8.31 17.94
N ALA A 68 -7.68 8.40 16.70
CA ALA A 68 -9.06 8.77 16.44
C ALA A 68 -10.04 7.65 16.83
N SER A 69 -9.57 6.40 16.83
CA SER A 69 -10.32 5.25 17.33
C SER A 69 -10.17 5.17 18.86
N SER A 70 -11.24 4.88 19.58
CA SER A 70 -11.29 4.82 21.05
C SER A 70 -10.45 3.69 21.68
N SER A 71 -9.54 3.07 20.93
CA SER A 71 -8.62 2.06 21.43
C SER A 71 -7.42 2.73 22.09
N SER A 72 -7.27 2.51 23.40
CA SER A 72 -6.10 2.91 24.18
C SER A 72 -4.91 1.99 23.89
N SER A 73 -4.54 1.86 22.62
CA SER A 73 -3.38 1.06 22.20
C SER A 73 -2.10 1.76 22.65
N GLU A 74 -1.11 1.00 23.11
CA GLU A 74 0.26 1.51 23.35
C GLU A 74 1.14 1.29 22.11
N ARG A 75 0.54 1.10 20.93
CA ARG A 75 1.24 0.68 19.71
C ARG A 75 0.84 1.47 18.48
N ALA A 76 1.80 1.64 17.58
CA ALA A 76 1.61 2.11 16.20
C ALA A 76 2.45 1.29 15.23
N VAL A 77 2.16 1.41 13.94
CA VAL A 77 2.94 0.77 12.87
C VAL A 77 3.61 1.84 12.03
N LEU A 78 4.92 1.75 11.83
CA LEU A 78 5.67 2.57 10.90
C LEU A 78 5.96 1.76 9.64
N GLN A 79 5.82 2.39 8.47
CA GLN A 79 6.26 1.84 7.20
C GLN A 79 7.16 2.84 6.48
N LEU A 80 8.38 2.41 6.16
CA LEU A 80 9.32 3.15 5.31
C LEU A 80 9.13 2.70 3.85
N ILE A 81 8.77 3.64 2.98
CA ILE A 81 8.27 3.38 1.63
C ILE A 81 9.42 3.16 0.64
N GLY A 82 9.88 1.91 0.54
CA GLY A 82 10.98 1.55 -0.36
C GLY A 82 10.66 1.54 -1.86
N SER A 83 9.39 1.44 -2.26
CA SER A 83 8.98 1.50 -3.68
C SER A 83 9.30 2.83 -4.35
N GLU A 84 9.36 3.94 -3.59
CA GLU A 84 9.79 5.24 -4.12
C GLU A 84 11.32 5.34 -4.29
N LEU A 85 12.08 4.45 -3.64
CA LEU A 85 13.54 4.44 -3.66
C LEU A 85 14.14 3.68 -4.85
N GLY A 86 13.39 2.76 -5.48
CA GLY A 86 13.92 2.05 -6.63
C GLY A 86 12.92 1.24 -7.46
N ASP A 87 13.44 0.83 -8.61
CA ASP A 87 12.72 0.50 -9.84
C ASP A 87 12.22 -0.95 -9.88
N LYS A 88 11.59 -1.45 -8.82
CA LYS A 88 10.91 -2.76 -8.95
C LYS A 88 9.80 -2.58 -10.00
N SER A 89 9.95 -3.27 -11.11
CA SER A 89 9.06 -3.27 -12.27
C SER A 89 7.78 -4.07 -11.98
N LEU A 90 7.06 -3.69 -10.94
CA LEU A 90 5.67 -4.10 -10.75
C LEU A 90 4.85 -2.82 -10.78
N PHE A 91 4.42 -2.50 -12.00
CA PHE A 91 3.51 -1.41 -12.37
C PHE A 91 4.09 0.00 -12.21
N HIS A 92 4.77 0.42 -13.28
CA HIS A 92 5.11 1.82 -13.58
C HIS A 92 6.14 2.49 -12.66
N THR A 93 7.39 2.51 -13.12
CA THR A 93 8.51 3.26 -12.50
C THR A 93 8.20 4.76 -12.34
N ALA A 94 7.33 5.32 -13.19
CA ALA A 94 6.89 6.71 -13.07
C ALA A 94 5.72 6.96 -12.09
N ARG A 95 5.09 5.92 -11.52
CA ARG A 95 4.01 6.05 -10.52
C ARG A 95 4.16 4.95 -9.43
N PRO A 96 5.27 4.94 -8.67
CA PRO A 96 5.45 3.96 -7.59
C PRO A 96 4.36 4.13 -6.53
N ILE A 97 4.12 3.06 -5.75
CA ILE A 97 3.37 3.17 -4.49
C ILE A 97 4.09 4.23 -3.65
N SER A 98 3.36 5.28 -3.31
CA SER A 98 3.86 6.40 -2.53
C SER A 98 3.08 6.60 -1.23
N ALA A 99 3.66 7.34 -0.29
CA ALA A 99 2.94 7.77 0.92
C ALA A 99 1.64 8.50 0.58
N SER A 100 1.65 9.36 -0.46
CA SER A 100 0.46 10.07 -0.94
C SER A 100 -0.58 9.14 -1.58
N SER A 101 -0.15 8.12 -2.31
CA SER A 101 -1.05 7.11 -2.90
C SER A 101 -1.73 6.27 -1.81
N ILE A 102 -0.99 5.88 -0.77
CA ILE A 102 -1.53 5.14 0.37
C ILE A 102 -2.53 6.00 1.14
N ALA A 103 -2.21 7.28 1.36
CA ALA A 103 -3.13 8.22 1.98
C ALA A 103 -4.43 8.39 1.19
N ARG A 104 -4.34 8.55 -0.13
CA ARG A 104 -5.54 8.65 -0.97
C ARG A 104 -6.35 7.35 -0.98
N ALA A 105 -5.71 6.19 -1.09
CA ALA A 105 -6.38 4.90 -1.07
C ALA A 105 -7.12 4.66 0.25
N THR A 106 -6.48 5.01 1.37
CA THR A 106 -7.07 4.91 2.71
C THR A 106 -8.31 5.81 2.83
N ALA A 107 -8.21 7.07 2.40
CA ALA A 107 -9.34 7.99 2.41
C ALA A 107 -10.52 7.48 1.55
N LEU A 108 -10.24 7.00 0.33
CA LEU A 108 -11.27 6.45 -0.56
C LEU A 108 -11.94 5.20 0.03
N ALA A 109 -11.18 4.33 0.70
CA ALA A 109 -11.73 3.15 1.37
C ALA A 109 -12.64 3.56 2.55
N GLN A 110 -12.22 4.55 3.36
CA GLN A 110 -13.03 5.10 4.44
C GLN A 110 -14.32 5.74 3.91
N GLU A 111 -14.24 6.52 2.83
CA GLU A 111 -15.41 7.10 2.14
C GLU A 111 -16.38 6.02 1.63
N ALA A 112 -15.85 4.85 1.21
CA ALA A 112 -16.65 3.70 0.81
C ALA A 112 -17.24 2.91 2.01
N GLY A 113 -16.98 3.35 3.25
CA GLY A 113 -17.47 2.71 4.47
C GLY A 113 -16.67 1.49 4.91
N VAL A 114 -15.46 1.31 4.35
CA VAL A 114 -14.55 0.23 4.76
C VAL A 114 -13.73 0.69 5.96
N SER A 115 -13.66 -0.15 6.98
CA SER A 115 -12.75 0.05 8.11
C SER A 115 -11.32 -0.29 7.70
N VAL A 116 -10.46 0.71 7.68
CA VAL A 116 -9.02 0.61 7.39
C VAL A 116 -8.23 1.30 8.50
N PRO A 117 -6.96 0.94 8.74
CA PRO A 117 -6.12 1.63 9.69
C PRO A 117 -6.01 3.12 9.36
N ASN A 118 -6.29 3.97 10.33
CA ASN A 118 -6.04 5.40 10.25
C ASN A 118 -4.55 5.70 10.01
N ILE A 119 -4.28 6.64 9.12
CA ILE A 119 -2.94 7.23 8.95
C ILE A 119 -2.79 8.34 9.98
N LEU A 120 -1.84 8.16 10.88
CA LEU A 120 -1.53 9.09 11.97
C LEU A 120 -0.52 10.15 11.54
N ALA A 121 0.43 9.78 10.68
CA ALA A 121 1.43 10.70 10.16
C ALA A 121 1.97 10.22 8.81
N THR A 122 2.48 11.17 8.02
CA THR A 122 3.30 10.91 6.83
C THR A 122 4.44 11.89 6.81
N GLY A 123 5.57 11.52 6.22
CA GLY A 123 6.68 12.45 6.04
C GLY A 123 7.79 11.89 5.17
N LEU A 124 8.95 12.51 5.27
CA LEU A 124 10.15 12.16 4.54
C LEU A 124 11.31 12.08 5.53
N VAL A 125 12.09 11.01 5.44
CA VAL A 125 13.37 10.83 6.13
C VAL A 125 14.46 11.27 5.17
N GLU A 126 15.38 12.12 5.62
CA GLU A 126 16.45 12.63 4.77
C GLU A 126 17.45 11.52 4.44
N GLU A 127 17.91 10.79 5.45
CA GLU A 127 18.79 9.63 5.29
C GLU A 127 18.58 8.60 6.41
N PHE A 128 18.57 7.31 6.09
CA PHE A 128 18.58 6.26 7.09
C PHE A 128 19.24 4.99 6.55
N GLY A 129 20.26 4.48 7.25
CA GLY A 129 21.00 3.28 6.83
C GLY A 129 21.60 3.40 5.42
N GLY A 130 22.00 4.61 5.00
CA GLY A 130 22.56 4.89 3.68
C GLY A 130 21.54 4.98 2.54
N LEU A 131 20.24 4.95 2.85
CA LEU A 131 19.17 5.27 1.91
C LEU A 131 18.74 6.72 2.12
N GLU A 132 18.59 7.48 1.04
CA GLU A 132 18.20 8.90 1.09
C GLU A 132 16.74 9.11 0.68
N ALA A 133 16.12 10.18 1.18
CA ALA A 133 14.78 10.64 0.82
C ALA A 133 13.72 9.54 0.92
N ILE A 134 13.63 8.87 2.08
CA ILE A 134 12.73 7.74 2.31
C ILE A 134 11.38 8.24 2.82
N PRO A 135 10.30 8.12 2.05
CA PRO A 135 8.98 8.51 2.54
C PRO A 135 8.54 7.54 3.63
N PHE A 136 7.74 8.02 4.58
CA PHE A 136 7.18 7.16 5.62
C PHE A 136 5.70 7.42 5.84
N VAL A 137 5.02 6.38 6.36
CA VAL A 137 3.64 6.43 6.82
C VAL A 137 3.57 5.77 8.20
N ILE A 138 2.85 6.40 9.12
CA ILE A 138 2.55 5.87 10.46
C ILE A 138 1.07 5.55 10.50
N TYR A 139 0.73 4.31 10.83
CA TYR A 139 -0.64 3.82 10.95
C TYR A 139 -1.00 3.58 12.41
N GLU A 140 -2.30 3.66 12.71
CA GLU A 140 -2.83 3.08 13.93
C GLU A 140 -2.58 1.56 13.95
N PHE A 141 -2.25 1.04 15.12
CA PHE A 141 -2.17 -0.40 15.31
C PHE A 141 -3.56 -0.97 15.52
N ILE A 142 -3.99 -1.89 14.65
CA ILE A 142 -5.22 -2.65 14.83
C ILE A 142 -4.89 -3.94 15.59
N GLN A 143 -5.41 -4.05 16.81
CA GLN A 143 -5.29 -5.29 17.58
C GLN A 143 -6.28 -6.32 17.06
N THR A 144 -5.78 -7.36 16.39
CA THR A 144 -6.57 -8.50 15.93
C THR A 144 -6.00 -9.81 16.43
N GLN A 145 -6.84 -10.85 16.40
CA GLN A 145 -6.41 -12.23 16.63
C GLN A 145 -5.84 -12.86 15.35
N THR A 146 -6.32 -12.40 14.19
CA THR A 146 -5.77 -12.79 12.89
C THR A 146 -4.56 -11.90 12.61
N VAL A 147 -3.37 -12.40 12.92
CA VAL A 147 -2.10 -11.77 12.53
C VAL A 147 -1.33 -12.83 11.75
N GLU A 148 -0.92 -12.48 10.52
CA GLU A 148 0.02 -13.27 9.71
C GLU A 148 -0.34 -14.74 9.50
N ASP A 149 -1.40 -15.04 8.75
CA ASP A 149 -1.72 -16.40 8.24
C ASP A 149 -1.85 -17.53 9.29
N GLU A 150 -1.68 -17.26 10.58
CA GLU A 150 -1.73 -18.25 11.67
C GLU A 150 -3.16 -18.55 12.12
N VAL A 151 -4.03 -17.54 12.04
CA VAL A 151 -5.43 -17.64 12.44
C VAL A 151 -6.29 -16.97 11.37
N ILE A 152 -7.07 -17.77 10.65
CA ILE A 152 -8.02 -17.31 9.63
C ILE A 152 -9.43 -17.40 10.23
N ALA A 153 -10.29 -16.44 9.93
CA ALA A 153 -11.70 -16.52 10.29
C ALA A 153 -12.34 -17.80 9.69
N PRO A 154 -13.34 -18.42 10.35
CA PRO A 154 -14.05 -19.55 9.77
C PRO A 154 -14.54 -19.25 8.35
N GLU A 155 -14.42 -20.21 7.42
CA GLU A 155 -14.65 -20.00 5.97
C GLU A 155 -15.96 -19.26 5.63
N GLY A 156 -17.06 -19.61 6.31
CA GLY A 156 -18.35 -18.95 6.09
C GLY A 156 -18.38 -17.48 6.54
N GLU A 157 -17.69 -17.17 7.63
CA GLU A 157 -17.53 -15.80 8.12
C GLU A 157 -16.57 -15.00 7.27
N TRP A 158 -15.43 -15.59 6.90
CA TRP A 158 -14.48 -14.96 6.00
C TRP A 158 -15.15 -14.57 4.67
N ARG A 159 -15.91 -15.49 4.05
CA ARG A 159 -16.65 -15.20 2.80
C ARG A 159 -17.65 -14.06 2.96
N ARG A 160 -18.33 -14.01 4.11
CA ARG A 160 -19.27 -12.93 4.44
C ARG A 160 -18.55 -11.59 4.54
N ILE A 161 -17.43 -11.54 5.26
CA ILE A 161 -16.61 -10.33 5.43
C ILE A 161 -16.03 -9.88 4.09
N TYR A 162 -15.41 -10.80 3.35
CA TYR A 162 -14.89 -10.55 2.00
C TYR A 162 -15.95 -9.99 1.07
N GLY A 163 -17.14 -10.61 1.04
CA GLY A 163 -18.26 -10.16 0.22
C GLY A 163 -18.75 -8.76 0.60
N ALA A 164 -18.85 -8.48 1.90
CA ALA A 164 -19.25 -7.17 2.40
C ALA A 164 -18.23 -6.07 2.04
N LEU A 165 -16.94 -6.32 2.26
CA LEU A 165 -15.85 -5.39 1.91
C LEU A 165 -15.84 -5.10 0.41
N ARG A 166 -15.90 -6.15 -0.40
CA ARG A 166 -15.97 -6.04 -1.86
C ARG A 166 -17.18 -5.21 -2.28
N GLN A 167 -18.37 -5.49 -1.74
CA GLN A 167 -19.57 -4.74 -2.05
C GLN A 167 -19.45 -3.26 -1.64
N GLN A 168 -18.87 -2.96 -0.47
CA GLN A 168 -18.64 -1.58 -0.01
C GLN A 168 -17.75 -0.81 -0.98
N LEU A 169 -16.58 -1.38 -1.31
CA LEU A 169 -15.64 -0.80 -2.29
C LEU A 169 -16.31 -0.62 -3.66
N GLU A 170 -17.05 -1.63 -4.12
CA GLU A 170 -17.71 -1.60 -5.44
C GLU A 170 -18.88 -0.63 -5.52
N SER A 171 -19.59 -0.42 -4.41
CA SER A 171 -20.76 0.46 -4.36
C SER A 171 -20.42 1.95 -4.46
N ARG A 172 -19.16 2.32 -4.19
CA ARG A 172 -18.70 3.71 -4.29
C ARG A 172 -18.43 4.05 -5.75
N SER A 173 -19.37 4.77 -6.37
CA SER A 173 -19.12 5.38 -7.67
C SER A 173 -17.95 6.34 -7.59
N LEU A 174 -16.97 6.16 -8.49
CA LEU A 174 -15.82 7.05 -8.62
C LEU A 174 -16.00 8.11 -9.72
N ALA A 175 -17.13 8.17 -10.43
CA ALA A 175 -17.30 9.01 -11.61
C ALA A 175 -16.79 10.46 -11.41
N ASP A 176 -17.19 11.10 -10.31
CA ASP A 176 -16.84 12.49 -9.97
C ASP A 176 -15.83 12.61 -8.81
N VAL A 177 -15.06 11.54 -8.55
CA VAL A 177 -14.09 11.48 -7.45
C VAL A 177 -12.68 11.64 -8.01
N ASP A 178 -11.92 12.60 -7.48
CA ASP A 178 -10.49 12.73 -7.77
C ASP A 178 -9.73 11.55 -7.17
N THR A 179 -9.12 10.72 -8.00
CA THR A 179 -8.38 9.53 -7.53
C THR A 179 -6.88 9.77 -7.46
N GLU A 180 -6.35 10.90 -7.92
CA GLU A 180 -4.90 11.13 -7.94
C GLU A 180 -4.31 11.07 -6.52
N PRO A 181 -3.11 10.47 -6.35
CA PRO A 181 -2.22 9.97 -7.40
C PRO A 181 -2.49 8.53 -7.87
N LEU A 182 -3.58 7.90 -7.44
CA LEU A 182 -3.89 6.51 -7.80
C LEU A 182 -4.21 6.39 -9.30
N PRO A 183 -3.72 5.33 -9.97
CA PRO A 183 -4.13 5.01 -11.33
C PRO A 183 -5.65 4.81 -11.41
N ARG A 184 -6.26 5.40 -12.44
CA ARG A 184 -7.67 5.26 -12.76
C ARG A 184 -7.83 4.86 -14.22
N PHE A 185 -8.75 3.94 -14.45
CA PHE A 185 -9.13 3.50 -15.77
C PHE A 185 -10.64 3.66 -15.91
N GLU A 186 -11.08 4.21 -17.04
CA GLU A 186 -12.51 4.46 -17.29
C GLU A 186 -13.30 3.15 -17.43
N ASP A 187 -12.65 2.08 -17.88
CA ASP A 187 -13.21 0.74 -17.96
C ASP A 187 -12.11 -0.34 -17.95
N CYS A 188 -12.53 -1.61 -18.01
CA CYS A 188 -11.61 -2.74 -18.06
C CYS A 188 -10.80 -2.80 -19.36
N PHE A 189 -11.28 -2.24 -20.47
CA PHE A 189 -10.54 -2.24 -21.74
C PHE A 189 -9.38 -1.25 -21.69
N ALA A 190 -9.60 -0.06 -21.13
CA ALA A 190 -8.56 0.93 -20.87
C ALA A 190 -7.48 0.37 -19.94
N PHE A 191 -7.87 -0.42 -18.92
CA PHE A 191 -6.91 -1.10 -18.05
C PHE A 191 -6.08 -2.15 -18.80
N VAL A 192 -6.71 -3.02 -19.61
CA VAL A 192 -5.98 -4.03 -20.41
C VAL A 192 -5.04 -3.37 -21.42
N ALA A 193 -5.48 -2.29 -22.08
CA ALA A 193 -4.64 -1.52 -23.01
C ALA A 193 -3.42 -0.91 -22.30
N HIS A 194 -3.61 -0.38 -21.09
CA HIS A 194 -2.50 0.12 -20.29
C HIS A 194 -1.49 -0.97 -19.91
N LEU A 195 -1.97 -2.15 -19.49
CA LEU A 195 -1.09 -3.30 -19.22
C LEU A 195 -0.32 -3.73 -20.47
N ALA A 196 -0.96 -3.69 -21.65
CA ALA A 196 -0.30 -4.02 -22.91
C ALA A 196 0.81 -3.01 -23.24
N GLN A 197 0.56 -1.72 -23.05
CA GLN A 197 1.57 -0.68 -23.21
C GLN A 197 2.77 -0.92 -22.28
N LEU A 198 2.53 -1.22 -20.99
CA LEU A 198 3.60 -1.54 -20.04
C LEU A 198 4.40 -2.77 -20.48
N ALA A 199 3.74 -3.79 -21.01
CA ALA A 199 4.38 -4.98 -21.54
C ALA A 199 5.24 -4.68 -22.78
N GLU A 200 4.78 -3.79 -23.66
CA GLU A 200 5.56 -3.32 -24.82
C GLU A 200 6.81 -2.56 -24.39
N GLU A 201 6.68 -1.63 -23.44
CA GLU A 201 7.81 -0.86 -22.89
C GLU A 201 8.85 -1.78 -22.22
N ALA A 202 8.37 -2.83 -21.54
CA ALA A 202 9.20 -3.88 -20.95
C ALA A 202 9.74 -4.90 -21.98
N LYS A 203 9.36 -4.80 -23.27
CA LYS A 203 9.70 -5.74 -24.35
C LYS A 203 9.27 -7.19 -24.06
N ALA A 204 8.16 -7.35 -23.35
CA ALA A 204 7.57 -8.64 -23.01
C ALA A 204 6.55 -9.10 -24.08
N THR A 205 7.03 -9.47 -25.27
CA THR A 205 6.18 -9.76 -26.44
C THR A 205 5.09 -10.82 -26.16
N GLU A 206 5.41 -11.88 -25.43
CA GLU A 206 4.44 -12.93 -25.08
C GLU A 206 3.28 -12.38 -24.23
N LEU A 207 3.57 -11.42 -23.34
CA LEU A 207 2.56 -10.77 -22.50
C LEU A 207 1.68 -9.83 -23.33
N VAL A 208 2.26 -9.09 -24.28
CA VAL A 208 1.51 -8.25 -25.22
C VAL A 208 0.51 -9.11 -26.02
N GLU A 209 0.95 -10.25 -26.53
CA GLU A 209 0.08 -11.18 -27.26
C GLU A 209 -1.04 -11.75 -26.38
N ALA A 210 -0.73 -12.13 -25.13
CA ALA A 210 -1.72 -12.63 -24.18
C ALA A 210 -2.77 -11.57 -23.83
N LEU A 211 -2.35 -10.33 -23.58
CA LEU A 211 -3.25 -9.21 -23.28
C LEU A 211 -4.13 -8.84 -24.49
N SER A 212 -3.58 -8.87 -25.71
CA SER A 212 -4.36 -8.67 -26.94
C SER A 212 -5.43 -9.74 -27.14
N LYS A 213 -5.12 -11.01 -26.83
CA LYS A 213 -6.10 -12.10 -26.84
C LYS A 213 -7.16 -11.93 -25.76
N MET A 214 -6.77 -11.48 -24.56
CA MET A 214 -7.70 -11.18 -23.47
C MET A 214 -8.69 -10.09 -23.87
N GLU A 215 -8.20 -8.97 -24.43
CA GLU A 215 -9.08 -7.89 -24.91
C GLU A 215 -10.07 -8.40 -25.98
N SER A 216 -9.56 -9.15 -26.96
CA SER A 216 -10.38 -9.74 -28.02
C SER A 216 -11.48 -10.64 -27.43
N LYS A 217 -11.13 -11.46 -26.42
CA LYS A 217 -12.06 -12.34 -25.73
C LYS A 217 -13.11 -11.55 -24.94
N LEU A 218 -12.73 -10.51 -24.20
CA LEU A 218 -13.67 -9.65 -23.47
C LEU A 218 -14.71 -9.03 -24.42
N ARG A 219 -14.28 -8.59 -25.60
CA ARG A 219 -15.18 -8.05 -26.64
C ARG A 219 -16.08 -9.13 -27.25
N GLN A 220 -15.54 -10.32 -27.56
CA GLN A 220 -16.31 -11.45 -28.09
C GLN A 220 -17.37 -11.95 -27.11
N ASP A 221 -17.03 -11.99 -25.81
CA ASP A 221 -17.93 -12.39 -24.74
C ASP A 221 -18.97 -11.29 -24.40
N ASN A 222 -18.96 -10.15 -25.12
CA ASN A 222 -19.84 -8.99 -24.91
C ASN A 222 -19.82 -8.48 -23.46
N ILE A 223 -18.64 -8.48 -22.83
CA ILE A 223 -18.47 -7.91 -21.49
C ILE A 223 -18.83 -6.43 -21.53
N GLN A 224 -19.76 -6.02 -20.66
CA GLN A 224 -20.17 -4.63 -20.53
C GLN A 224 -19.13 -3.87 -19.71
N ALA A 225 -18.68 -2.73 -20.23
CA ALA A 225 -17.88 -1.79 -19.46
C ALA A 225 -18.69 -1.30 -18.26
N VAL A 226 -18.13 -1.46 -17.07
CA VAL A 226 -18.68 -0.89 -15.84
C VAL A 226 -17.93 0.39 -15.51
N PRO A 227 -18.58 1.38 -14.85
CA PRO A 227 -17.91 2.60 -14.43
C PRO A 227 -16.70 2.35 -13.52
N PRO A 228 -15.79 3.33 -13.40
CA PRO A 228 -14.65 3.26 -12.50
C PRO A 228 -15.10 2.92 -11.07
N THR A 229 -14.45 1.89 -10.53
CA THR A 229 -14.81 1.28 -9.26
C THR A 229 -13.56 1.08 -8.42
N LEU A 230 -13.68 1.27 -7.11
CA LEU A 230 -12.57 1.07 -6.19
C LEU A 230 -12.33 -0.44 -5.97
N ILE A 231 -11.08 -0.88 -6.11
CA ILE A 231 -10.68 -2.26 -5.84
C ILE A 231 -9.40 -2.29 -5.00
N HIS A 232 -9.29 -3.24 -4.08
CA HIS A 232 -8.08 -3.44 -3.27
C HIS A 232 -6.94 -4.10 -4.06
N GLN A 233 -7.25 -4.77 -5.18
CA GLN A 233 -6.34 -5.59 -6.02
C GLN A 233 -5.76 -6.85 -5.35
N ASP A 234 -5.52 -6.83 -4.04
CA ASP A 234 -4.96 -7.95 -3.28
C ASP A 234 -5.78 -8.30 -2.02
N LEU A 235 -7.11 -8.43 -2.18
CA LEU A 235 -7.99 -8.78 -1.05
C LEU A 235 -7.91 -10.28 -0.78
N ASN A 236 -7.13 -10.69 0.23
CA ASN A 236 -6.86 -12.09 0.59
C ASN A 236 -6.79 -12.26 2.13
N ASP A 237 -6.60 -13.50 2.61
CA ASP A 237 -6.60 -13.85 4.04
C ASP A 237 -5.56 -13.08 4.87
N GLY A 238 -4.41 -12.77 4.28
CA GLY A 238 -3.34 -12.00 4.94
C GLY A 238 -3.60 -10.50 5.01
N ASN A 239 -4.57 -9.99 4.23
CA ASN A 239 -4.90 -8.56 4.13
C ASN A 239 -6.28 -8.22 4.72
N ILE A 240 -7.01 -9.19 5.27
CA ILE A 240 -8.28 -8.98 5.97
C ILE A 240 -8.09 -9.29 7.45
N LEU A 241 -8.14 -8.25 8.27
CA LEU A 241 -8.06 -8.40 9.72
C LEU A 241 -9.45 -8.69 10.30
N CYS A 242 -9.58 -9.79 11.04
CA CYS A 242 -10.81 -10.19 11.71
C CYS A 242 -10.62 -10.19 13.24
N SER A 243 -11.64 -9.72 13.96
CA SER A 243 -11.74 -9.82 15.42
C SER A 243 -13.05 -10.55 15.79
N PRO A 244 -13.11 -11.28 16.92
CA PRO A 244 -14.32 -11.95 17.38
C PRO A 244 -15.48 -11.00 17.68
#